data_AF-A0AAW4BKN9-F1
#
_entry.id   AF-A0AAW4BKN9-F1
#
_cell.length_a   1.000
_cell.length_b   1.000
_cell.length_c   1.000
_cell.angle_alpha   90.00
_cell.angle_beta   90.00
_cell.angle_gamma   90.00
#
_symmetry.space_group_name_H-M   'P 1'
#
loop_
_entity.id
_entity.type
_entity.pdbx_description
1 polymer ?
#
loop_
_entity_poly.entity_id
_entity_poly.type
_entity_poly.pdbx_seq_one_letter_code
_entity_poly.pdbx_strand_id
1 'polypeptide(L)'
;CTQCGYCVSICPHSAIRARVFEPNEVHQTSTTLKTMPYRSRHQQDAQYALQVSPDDCTGCQLCAQVCPAKDKRDPEQKALTMVSKPLCYEQEQQQFAQFNALPMQNIHQQSRIDVKTIQHVEPYFEYPNACAGCGETPYIRILTQLFGDRLYIANATGCSSIFGGNLPTTPYSQDAQGRGPAWANSLFEDNA
;
A
#
# COMPACT_ATOMS: atom_id res chain seq x y z
N CYS A 1 3.35 13.16 -10.85
CA CYS A 1 3.01 12.73 -9.46
C CYS A 1 3.22 13.90 -8.48
N THR A 2 2.29 14.13 -7.56
CA THR A 2 2.39 15.15 -6.48
C THR A 2 2.82 14.57 -5.12
N GLN A 3 3.03 13.25 -5.03
CA GLN A 3 3.43 12.54 -3.80
C GLN A 3 2.42 12.69 -2.64
N CYS A 4 1.13 12.81 -2.96
CA CYS A 4 0.08 13.10 -1.98
C CYS A 4 -0.45 11.87 -1.21
N GLY A 5 -0.18 10.64 -1.67
CA GLY A 5 -0.61 9.43 -0.97
C GLY A 5 -2.07 9.00 -1.16
N TYR A 6 -2.91 9.76 -1.87
CA TYR A 6 -4.32 9.38 -2.07
C TYR A 6 -4.51 8.03 -2.78
N CYS A 7 -3.67 7.74 -3.78
CA CYS A 7 -3.74 6.49 -4.52
C CYS A 7 -3.40 5.25 -3.66
N VAL A 8 -2.41 5.38 -2.78
CA VAL A 8 -2.06 4.36 -1.77
C VAL A 8 -3.19 4.25 -0.74
N SER A 9 -3.67 5.41 -0.27
CA SER A 9 -4.69 5.51 0.78
C SER A 9 -5.99 4.79 0.40
N ILE A 10 -6.45 4.98 -0.84
CA ILE A 10 -7.71 4.41 -1.34
C ILE A 10 -7.60 2.95 -1.78
N CYS A 11 -6.39 2.40 -1.92
CA CYS A 11 -6.22 1.06 -2.46
C CYS A 11 -6.84 0.02 -1.52
N PRO A 12 -7.84 -0.76 -1.97
CA PRO A 12 -8.48 -1.76 -1.12
C PRO A 12 -7.66 -3.03 -0.92
N HIS A 13 -6.55 -3.18 -1.66
CA HIS A 13 -5.75 -4.40 -1.63
C HIS A 13 -4.29 -4.19 -1.25
N SER A 14 -3.88 -2.98 -0.88
CA SER A 14 -2.44 -2.66 -0.67
C SER A 14 -1.57 -2.92 -1.92
N ALA A 15 -2.20 -2.98 -3.10
CA ALA A 15 -1.54 -3.31 -4.37
C ALA A 15 -0.83 -2.12 -5.02
N ILE A 16 -0.95 -0.90 -4.48
CA ILE A 16 -0.11 0.25 -4.82
C ILE A 16 0.45 0.83 -3.55
N ARG A 17 1.78 0.92 -3.47
CA ARG A 17 2.51 1.35 -2.27
C ARG A 17 3.55 2.40 -2.64
N ALA A 18 3.99 3.17 -1.64
CA ALA A 18 5.04 4.14 -1.82
C ALA A 18 6.11 4.01 -0.73
N ARG A 19 7.37 4.17 -1.11
CA ARG A 19 8.51 4.16 -0.19
C ARG A 19 9.37 5.40 -0.38
N VAL A 20 9.94 5.85 0.71
CA VAL A 20 10.96 6.90 0.75
C VAL A 20 12.24 6.28 1.31
N PHE A 21 13.34 6.51 0.62
CA PHE A 21 14.62 5.86 0.91
C PHE A 21 15.77 6.76 0.46
N GLU A 22 16.95 6.58 1.04
CA GLU A 22 18.16 7.27 0.65
C GLU A 22 18.76 6.66 -0.62
N PRO A 23 19.42 7.45 -1.50
CA PRO A 23 19.91 6.96 -2.80
C PRO A 23 20.85 5.74 -2.73
N ASN A 24 21.58 5.56 -1.63
CA ASN A 24 22.49 4.44 -1.40
C ASN A 24 21.79 3.12 -1.03
N GLU A 25 20.49 3.15 -0.74
CA GLU A 25 19.68 1.98 -0.37
C GLU A 25 19.15 1.22 -1.60
N VAL A 26 19.36 1.74 -2.81
CA VAL A 26 19.04 1.03 -4.06
C VAL A 26 20.22 0.17 -4.47
N HIS A 27 20.03 -1.15 -4.42
CA HIS A 27 20.98 -2.06 -5.03
C HIS A 27 21.00 -1.89 -6.56
N GLN A 28 22.19 -1.78 -7.15
CA GLN A 28 22.32 -1.70 -8.60
C GLN A 28 21.85 -3.01 -9.24
N THR A 29 20.75 -2.94 -9.99
CA THR A 29 20.15 -4.04 -10.75
C THR A 29 20.04 -3.67 -12.22
N SER A 30 19.90 -4.66 -13.10
CA SER A 30 19.77 -4.45 -14.56
C SER A 30 18.51 -3.68 -14.97
N THR A 31 17.44 -3.79 -14.18
CA THR A 31 16.20 -3.02 -14.36
C THR A 31 16.22 -1.84 -13.38
N THR A 32 15.77 -0.66 -13.80
CA THR A 32 15.74 0.53 -12.94
C THR A 32 14.32 0.74 -12.43
N LEU A 33 14.10 0.52 -11.13
CA LEU A 33 12.91 1.01 -10.42
C LEU A 33 12.71 2.49 -10.74
N LYS A 34 11.50 2.87 -11.14
CA LYS A 34 11.18 4.28 -11.39
C LYS A 34 11.11 5.05 -10.07
N THR A 35 11.93 6.08 -9.95
CA THR A 35 12.02 6.91 -8.75
C THR A 35 11.93 8.39 -9.11
N MET A 36 11.71 9.23 -8.10
CA MET A 36 11.82 10.68 -8.22
C MET A 36 12.27 11.29 -6.89
N PRO A 37 12.86 12.50 -6.87
CA PRO A 37 13.20 13.17 -5.62
C PRO A 37 11.99 13.35 -4.71
N TYR A 38 12.13 13.01 -3.43
CA TYR A 38 11.09 13.19 -2.43
C TYR A 38 10.93 14.68 -2.10
N ARG A 39 9.70 15.18 -2.14
CA ARG A 39 9.39 16.58 -1.84
C ARG A 39 9.18 16.74 -0.35
N SER A 40 10.29 16.95 0.37
CA SER A 40 10.31 17.23 1.81
C SER A 40 11.36 18.29 2.14
N ARG A 41 11.06 19.13 3.15
CA ARG A 41 12.03 20.08 3.70
C ARG A 41 13.06 19.39 4.60
N HIS A 42 12.70 18.23 5.17
CA HIS A 42 13.48 17.53 6.19
C HIS A 42 14.34 16.38 5.62
N GLN A 43 14.07 15.94 4.38
CA GLN A 43 14.75 14.84 3.71
C GLN A 43 14.99 15.26 2.25
N GLN A 44 16.02 16.08 2.02
CA GLN A 44 16.23 16.75 0.73
C GLN A 44 16.82 15.81 -0.33
N ASP A 45 17.60 14.81 0.08
CA ASP A 45 18.28 13.86 -0.82
C ASP A 45 17.51 12.54 -1.02
N ALA A 46 16.48 12.32 -0.20
CA ALA A 46 15.67 11.11 -0.26
C ALA A 46 14.93 10.97 -1.60
N GLN A 47 14.81 9.73 -2.04
CA GLN A 47 14.06 9.34 -3.23
C GLN A 47 12.69 8.80 -2.85
N TYR A 48 11.76 8.89 -3.79
CA TYR A 48 10.40 8.41 -3.68
C TYR A 48 10.11 7.43 -4.82
N ALA A 49 9.60 6.26 -4.47
CA ALA A 49 9.04 5.29 -5.41
C ALA A 49 7.55 5.10 -5.13
N LEU A 50 6.76 5.00 -6.20
CA LEU A 50 5.36 4.57 -6.16
C LEU A 50 5.24 3.37 -7.07
N GLN A 51 4.92 2.21 -6.51
CA GLN A 51 4.99 0.94 -7.20
C GLN A 51 3.68 0.16 -7.04
N VAL A 52 3.26 -0.48 -8.13
CA VAL A 52 2.12 -1.40 -8.16
C VAL A 52 2.63 -2.84 -8.04
N SER A 53 1.96 -3.68 -7.25
CA SER A 53 2.04 -5.13 -7.37
C SER A 53 1.12 -5.56 -8.52
N PRO A 54 1.65 -6.03 -9.66
CA PRO A 54 0.82 -6.39 -10.80
C PRO A 54 -0.01 -7.66 -10.56
N ASP A 55 0.39 -8.52 -9.63
CA ASP A 55 -0.31 -9.78 -9.32
C ASP A 55 -1.44 -9.59 -8.33
N ASP A 56 -1.32 -8.62 -7.43
CA ASP A 56 -2.33 -8.38 -6.40
C ASP A 56 -3.30 -7.26 -6.77
N CYS A 57 -3.02 -6.49 -7.83
CA CYS A 57 -3.90 -5.44 -8.30
C CYS A 57 -5.16 -6.01 -8.97
N THR A 58 -6.32 -5.66 -8.44
CA THR A 58 -7.62 -6.10 -8.99
C THR A 58 -8.16 -5.22 -10.13
N GLY A 59 -7.43 -4.19 -10.55
CA GLY A 59 -7.85 -3.31 -11.64
C GLY A 59 -9.06 -2.40 -11.35
N CYS A 60 -9.39 -2.15 -10.08
CA CYS A 60 -10.59 -1.37 -9.68
C CYS A 60 -10.56 0.14 -10.03
N GLN A 61 -9.43 0.66 -10.52
CA GLN A 61 -9.24 2.03 -11.02
C GLN A 61 -9.37 3.17 -9.99
N LEU A 62 -9.71 2.89 -8.72
CA LEU A 62 -9.88 3.92 -7.68
C LEU A 62 -8.65 4.81 -7.51
N CYS A 63 -7.44 4.23 -7.58
CA CYS A 63 -6.18 4.96 -7.48
C CYS A 63 -6.01 6.00 -8.61
N ALA A 64 -6.43 5.68 -9.84
CA ALA A 64 -6.38 6.58 -10.99
C ALA A 64 -7.49 7.65 -10.93
N GLN A 65 -8.68 7.29 -10.42
CA GLN A 65 -9.80 8.20 -10.27
C GLN A 65 -9.55 9.27 -9.21
N VAL A 66 -9.03 8.88 -8.04
CA VAL A 66 -8.75 9.81 -6.92
C VAL A 66 -7.52 10.69 -7.17
N CYS A 67 -6.67 10.34 -8.14
CA CYS A 67 -5.43 11.06 -8.41
C CYS A 67 -5.71 12.53 -8.79
N PRO A 68 -5.31 13.52 -7.97
CA PRO A 68 -5.60 14.93 -8.25
C PRO A 68 -4.61 15.54 -9.24
N ALA A 69 -3.53 14.82 -9.56
CA ALA A 69 -2.44 15.32 -10.37
C ALA A 69 -2.83 15.32 -11.86
N LYS A 70 -2.75 16.49 -12.48
CA LYS A 70 -2.86 16.71 -13.93
C LYS A 70 -1.55 17.27 -14.45
N ASP A 71 -1.16 16.90 -15.67
CA ASP A 71 -0.03 17.53 -16.34
C ASP A 71 -0.35 18.99 -16.67
N LYS A 72 0.68 19.85 -16.66
CA LYS A 72 0.51 21.29 -16.89
C LYS A 72 0.30 21.63 -18.37
N ARG A 73 0.82 20.80 -19.27
CA ARG A 73 0.73 20.97 -20.72
C ARG A 73 -0.49 20.24 -21.28
N ASP A 74 -0.81 19.07 -20.72
CA ASP A 74 -1.97 18.27 -21.09
C ASP A 74 -2.83 17.91 -19.86
N PRO A 75 -3.93 18.63 -19.58
CA PRO A 75 -4.79 18.36 -18.44
C PRO A 75 -5.45 16.97 -18.43
N GLU A 76 -5.53 16.28 -19.58
CA GLU A 76 -6.04 14.91 -19.68
C GLU A 76 -5.01 13.88 -19.19
N GLN A 77 -3.72 14.22 -19.23
CA GLN A 77 -2.66 13.37 -18.73
C GLN A 77 -2.60 13.42 -17.20
N LYS A 78 -3.00 12.32 -16.56
CA LYS A 78 -2.87 12.12 -15.10
C LYS A 78 -1.55 11.48 -14.73
N ALA A 79 -1.20 11.54 -13.44
CA ALA A 79 -0.02 10.82 -12.93
C ALA A 79 -0.21 9.29 -12.85
N LEU A 80 -1.45 8.81 -12.92
CA LEU A 80 -1.81 7.40 -12.97
C LEU A 80 -2.80 7.18 -14.11
N THR A 81 -2.48 6.25 -14.99
CA THR A 81 -3.31 5.88 -16.15
C THR A 81 -3.43 4.37 -16.16
N MET A 82 -4.65 3.87 -16.34
CA MET A 82 -4.90 2.44 -16.45
C MET A 82 -4.40 1.94 -17.81
N VAL A 83 -3.64 0.86 -17.81
CA VAL A 83 -3.15 0.17 -19.01
C VAL A 83 -3.46 -1.31 -18.92
N SER A 84 -3.45 -2.00 -20.07
CA SER A 84 -3.65 -3.45 -20.11
C SER A 84 -2.49 -4.17 -19.42
N LYS A 85 -2.76 -5.05 -18.44
CA LYS A 85 -1.74 -5.76 -17.63
C LYS A 85 -0.65 -6.42 -18.50
N PRO A 86 -0.96 -7.19 -19.57
CA PRO A 86 0.07 -7.82 -20.40
C PRO A 86 1.10 -6.86 -21.00
N LEU A 87 0.75 -5.59 -21.23
CA LEU A 87 1.66 -4.61 -21.83
C LEU A 87 2.77 -4.16 -20.88
N CYS A 88 2.56 -4.28 -19.57
CA CYS A 88 3.50 -3.80 -18.55
C CYS A 88 3.87 -4.87 -17.52
N TYR A 89 3.31 -6.08 -17.62
CA TYR A 89 3.40 -7.11 -16.58
C TYR A 89 4.84 -7.44 -16.18
N GLU A 90 5.68 -7.84 -17.13
CA GLU A 90 7.07 -8.23 -16.85
C GLU A 90 7.87 -7.06 -16.25
N GLN A 91 7.66 -5.85 -16.75
CA GLN A 91 8.34 -4.66 -16.27
C GLN A 91 7.90 -4.30 -14.84
N GLU A 92 6.61 -4.34 -14.54
CA GLU A 92 6.08 -4.03 -13.21
C GLU A 92 6.42 -5.14 -12.21
N GLN A 93 6.52 -6.40 -12.63
CA GLN A 93 6.96 -7.51 -11.77
C GLN A 93 8.42 -7.31 -11.32
N GLN A 94 9.32 -6.98 -12.26
CA GLN A 94 10.73 -6.71 -11.95
C GLN A 94 10.90 -5.49 -11.05
N GLN A 95 10.17 -4.40 -11.33
CA GLN A 95 10.19 -3.20 -10.49
C GLN A 95 9.61 -3.48 -9.10
N PHE A 96 8.54 -4.27 -9.00
CA PHE A 96 7.96 -4.64 -7.71
C PHE A 96 8.92 -5.48 -6.84
N ALA A 97 9.68 -6.40 -7.44
CA ALA A 97 10.72 -7.13 -6.73
C ALA A 97 11.80 -6.20 -6.13
N GLN A 98 12.23 -5.18 -6.89
CA GLN A 98 13.18 -4.17 -6.40
C GLN A 98 12.57 -3.27 -5.34
N PHE A 99 11.32 -2.85 -5.53
CA PHE A 99 10.59 -2.06 -4.55
C PHE A 99 10.50 -2.78 -3.21
N ASN A 100 10.21 -4.08 -3.20
CA ASN A 100 10.12 -4.89 -1.98
C ASN A 100 11.46 -5.01 -1.24
N ALA A 101 12.59 -4.94 -1.95
CA ALA A 101 13.92 -4.94 -1.35
C ALA A 101 14.30 -3.61 -0.67
N LEU A 102 13.56 -2.53 -0.91
CA LEU A 102 13.79 -1.24 -0.24
C LEU A 102 13.48 -1.36 1.27
N PRO A 103 14.07 -0.48 2.11
CA PRO A 103 13.75 -0.44 3.53
C PRO A 103 12.27 -0.16 3.80
N MET A 104 11.72 -0.89 4.76
CA MET A 104 10.36 -0.72 5.25
C MET A 104 10.36 0.35 6.35
N GLN A 105 9.34 1.23 6.34
CA GLN A 105 9.14 2.19 7.42
C GLN A 105 7.98 1.76 8.30
N ASN A 106 8.07 2.03 9.60
CA ASN A 106 7.01 1.84 10.57
C ASN A 106 6.45 3.18 11.06
N ILE A 107 5.35 3.11 11.81
CA ILE A 107 4.66 4.30 12.32
C ILE A 107 5.52 5.14 13.27
N HIS A 108 6.41 4.49 14.05
CA HIS A 108 7.26 5.16 15.05
C HIS A 108 8.37 6.00 14.42
N GLN A 109 8.64 5.83 13.13
CA GLN A 109 9.58 6.66 12.35
C GLN A 109 8.91 7.92 11.78
N GLN A 110 7.58 8.05 11.87
CA GLN A 110 6.86 9.19 11.32
C GLN A 110 6.76 10.32 12.35
N SER A 111 7.25 11.51 12.00
CA SER A 111 7.17 12.71 12.85
C SER A 111 5.77 13.33 12.90
N ARG A 112 4.94 13.05 11.90
CA ARG A 112 3.56 13.51 11.78
C ARG A 112 2.74 12.44 11.07
N ILE A 113 1.48 12.31 11.45
CA ILE A 113 0.52 11.41 10.80
C ILE A 113 -0.46 12.24 9.99
N ASP A 114 -0.44 12.06 8.67
CA ASP A 114 -1.44 12.51 7.72
C ASP A 114 -1.47 11.60 6.49
N VAL A 115 -2.34 11.90 5.53
CA VAL A 115 -2.50 11.08 4.31
C VAL A 115 -1.20 10.96 3.51
N LYS A 116 -0.34 11.98 3.54
CA LYS A 116 0.94 11.94 2.84
C LYS A 116 1.93 11.06 3.60
N THR A 117 2.01 11.13 4.92
CA THR A 117 3.03 10.36 5.65
C THR A 117 2.63 8.89 5.84
N ILE A 118 1.35 8.60 6.04
CA ILE A 118 0.87 7.23 6.25
C ILE A 118 1.08 6.32 5.04
N GLN A 119 1.22 6.88 3.83
CA GLN A 119 1.48 6.10 2.62
C GLN A 119 2.85 5.38 2.65
N HIS A 120 3.77 5.83 3.51
CA HIS A 120 5.13 5.29 3.65
C HIS A 120 5.24 4.21 4.72
N VAL A 121 4.28 4.13 5.63
CA VAL A 121 4.24 3.13 6.69
C VAL A 121 3.83 1.79 6.08
N GLU A 122 4.54 0.71 6.39
CA GLU A 122 4.17 -0.60 5.88
C GLU A 122 2.79 -1.03 6.41
N PRO A 123 1.87 -1.49 5.55
CA PRO A 123 0.60 -2.06 6.00
C PRO A 123 0.79 -3.45 6.63
N TYR A 124 0.01 -3.75 7.69
CA TYR A 124 -0.11 -5.12 8.21
C TYR A 124 -1.34 -5.85 7.65
N PHE A 125 -2.00 -5.26 6.64
CA PHE A 125 -3.18 -5.82 6.00
C PHE A 125 -3.04 -5.67 4.49
N GLU A 126 -2.84 -6.78 3.81
CA GLU A 126 -2.40 -6.83 2.42
C GLU A 126 -3.15 -7.91 1.65
N TYR A 127 -3.54 -7.59 0.41
CA TYR A 127 -4.10 -8.57 -0.53
C TYR A 127 -5.31 -9.38 0.02
N PRO A 128 -6.30 -8.74 0.68
CA PRO A 128 -7.49 -9.42 1.16
C PRO A 128 -8.31 -10.01 0.02
N ASN A 129 -9.01 -11.10 0.31
CA ASN A 129 -9.97 -11.74 -0.61
C ASN A 129 -11.29 -10.94 -0.71
N ALA A 130 -11.18 -9.61 -0.84
CA ALA A 130 -12.29 -8.69 -0.97
C ALA A 130 -12.54 -8.35 -2.44
N CYS A 131 -13.77 -7.91 -2.76
CA CYS A 131 -14.15 -7.46 -4.09
C CYS A 131 -13.23 -6.34 -4.62
N ALA A 132 -13.09 -6.27 -5.95
CA ALA A 132 -12.45 -5.12 -6.59
C ALA A 132 -13.16 -3.82 -6.20
N GLY A 133 -12.43 -2.88 -5.60
CA GLY A 133 -13.02 -1.62 -5.14
C GLY A 133 -13.80 -1.73 -3.82
N CYS A 134 -13.53 -2.74 -2.98
CA CYS A 134 -14.16 -2.89 -1.67
C CYS A 134 -14.06 -1.59 -0.84
N GLY A 135 -15.18 -1.16 -0.26
CA GLY A 135 -15.24 0.04 0.56
C GLY A 135 -14.75 -0.14 2.00
N GLU A 136 -14.52 -1.38 2.47
CA GLU A 136 -14.16 -1.67 3.86
C GLU A 136 -12.63 -1.71 4.07
N THR A 137 -11.92 -2.39 3.17
CA THR A 137 -10.52 -2.75 3.36
C THR A 137 -9.52 -1.57 3.44
N PRO A 138 -9.72 -0.41 2.78
CA PRO A 138 -8.84 0.74 2.98
C PRO A 138 -8.81 1.22 4.44
N TYR A 139 -9.94 1.12 5.15
CA TYR A 139 -10.02 1.51 6.56
C TYR A 139 -9.23 0.57 7.46
N ILE A 140 -9.35 -0.75 7.26
CA ILE A 140 -8.58 -1.76 8.00
C ILE A 140 -7.09 -1.60 7.71
N ARG A 141 -6.70 -1.39 6.46
CA ARG A 141 -5.31 -1.12 6.07
C ARG A 141 -4.70 0.07 6.83
N ILE A 142 -5.42 1.19 6.90
CA ILE A 142 -4.94 2.38 7.64
C ILE A 142 -4.92 2.11 9.15
N LEU A 143 -5.94 1.45 9.71
CA LEU A 143 -5.96 1.06 11.12
C LEU A 143 -4.72 0.24 11.49
N THR A 144 -4.37 -0.75 10.67
CA THR A 144 -3.22 -1.60 10.93
C THR A 144 -1.89 -0.90 10.66
N GLN A 145 -1.81 0.06 9.73
CA GLN A 145 -0.62 0.91 9.60
C GLN A 145 -0.37 1.75 10.87
N LEU A 146 -1.42 2.20 11.55
CA LEU A 146 -1.31 3.05 12.75
C LEU A 146 -0.99 2.25 14.02
N PHE A 147 -1.54 1.04 14.16
CA PHE A 147 -1.52 0.29 15.42
C PHE A 147 -1.17 -1.19 15.29
N GLY A 148 -0.85 -1.67 14.08
CA GLY A 148 -0.76 -3.10 13.78
C GLY A 148 0.28 -3.87 14.60
N ASP A 149 1.32 -3.22 15.10
CA ASP A 149 2.34 -3.82 15.96
C ASP A 149 1.82 -4.19 17.37
N ARG A 150 0.62 -3.75 17.72
CA ARG A 150 0.00 -3.91 19.05
C ARG A 150 -1.53 -3.99 19.01
N LEU A 151 -2.10 -4.38 17.87
CA LEU A 151 -3.56 -4.43 17.65
C LEU A 151 -4.12 -5.83 17.92
N TYR A 152 -5.21 -5.88 18.70
CA TYR A 152 -6.06 -7.07 18.80
C TYR A 152 -7.37 -6.79 18.05
N ILE A 153 -7.82 -7.73 17.23
CA ILE A 153 -9.03 -7.63 16.43
C ILE A 153 -9.96 -8.78 16.80
N ALA A 154 -11.05 -8.46 17.50
CA ALA A 154 -12.25 -9.28 17.55
C ALA A 154 -13.14 -8.88 16.36
N ASN A 155 -13.27 -9.77 15.39
CA ASN A 155 -13.99 -9.53 14.15
C ASN A 155 -15.30 -10.29 14.13
N ALA A 156 -16.44 -9.59 14.01
CA ALA A 156 -17.74 -10.24 13.87
C ALA A 156 -17.82 -11.02 12.54
N THR A 157 -18.67 -12.03 12.47
CA THR A 157 -18.92 -12.74 11.21
C THR A 157 -19.56 -11.81 10.18
N GLY A 158 -18.99 -11.75 8.97
CA GLY A 158 -19.47 -10.88 7.88
C GLY A 158 -18.43 -10.79 6.77
N CYS A 159 -18.58 -9.83 5.85
CA CYS A 159 -17.59 -9.62 4.77
C CYS A 159 -16.17 -9.53 5.32
N SER A 160 -15.97 -8.81 6.43
CA SER A 160 -14.67 -8.64 7.07
C SER A 160 -14.05 -9.92 7.62
N SER A 161 -14.85 -10.90 8.08
CA SER A 161 -14.32 -12.21 8.45
C SER A 161 -14.02 -13.09 7.24
N ILE A 162 -14.76 -12.92 6.13
CA ILE A 162 -14.51 -13.66 4.89
C ILE A 162 -13.24 -13.17 4.20
N PHE A 163 -13.10 -11.88 3.92
CA PHE A 163 -11.89 -11.38 3.29
C PHE A 163 -10.69 -11.32 4.24
N GLY A 164 -10.95 -11.32 5.56
CA GLY A 164 -9.94 -11.23 6.62
C GLY A 164 -9.45 -12.58 7.16
N GLY A 165 -10.16 -13.68 6.92
CA GLY A 165 -9.88 -14.97 7.57
C GLY A 165 -10.39 -16.22 6.87
N ASN A 166 -10.65 -16.20 5.55
CA ASN A 166 -11.03 -17.40 4.79
C ASN A 166 -9.79 -18.25 4.42
N LEU A 167 -9.55 -19.29 5.22
CA LEU A 167 -8.40 -20.19 5.09
C LEU A 167 -8.31 -20.83 3.69
N PRO A 168 -7.08 -21.10 3.19
CA PRO A 168 -5.80 -21.10 3.91
C PRO A 168 -5.08 -19.74 3.94
N THR A 169 -5.59 -18.70 3.28
CA THR A 169 -4.91 -17.40 3.15
C THR A 169 -5.45 -16.37 4.13
N THR A 170 -4.56 -15.62 4.79
CA THR A 170 -4.94 -14.49 5.66
C THR A 170 -4.20 -13.22 5.20
N PRO A 171 -4.88 -12.06 5.08
CA PRO A 171 -4.25 -10.80 4.67
C PRO A 171 -3.49 -10.09 5.78
N TYR A 172 -3.58 -10.57 7.03
CA TYR A 172 -2.86 -9.98 8.16
C TYR A 172 -1.40 -10.47 8.16
N SER A 173 -0.45 -9.53 8.12
CA SER A 173 0.98 -9.81 8.09
C SER A 173 1.67 -9.44 9.41
N GLN A 174 2.97 -9.72 9.49
CA GLN A 174 3.83 -9.36 10.62
C GLN A 174 5.03 -8.52 10.15
N ASP A 175 5.56 -7.69 11.04
CA ASP A 175 6.82 -6.97 10.83
C ASP A 175 8.04 -7.88 11.00
N ALA A 176 9.23 -7.33 10.77
CA ALA A 176 10.50 -8.06 10.93
C ALA A 176 10.79 -8.48 12.40
N GLN A 177 10.03 -7.98 13.37
CA GLN A 177 10.09 -8.40 14.78
C GLN A 177 9.04 -9.48 15.11
N GLY A 178 8.28 -9.95 14.11
CA GLY A 178 7.21 -10.94 14.29
C GLY A 178 5.94 -10.38 14.93
N ARG A 179 5.80 -9.06 15.01
CA ARG A 179 4.60 -8.41 15.56
C ARG A 179 3.60 -8.14 14.45
N GLY A 180 2.32 -8.23 14.74
CA GLY A 180 1.25 -7.93 13.80
C GLY A 180 -0.10 -8.06 14.49
N PRO A 181 -1.21 -7.73 13.81
CA PRO A 181 -2.53 -7.82 14.40
C PRO A 181 -2.86 -9.24 14.85
N ALA A 182 -3.23 -9.41 16.12
CA ALA A 182 -3.83 -10.65 16.60
C ALA A 182 -5.32 -10.64 16.21
N TRP A 183 -5.70 -11.49 15.25
CA TRP A 183 -7.05 -11.53 14.69
C TRP A 183 -7.82 -12.78 15.12
N ALA A 184 -9.07 -12.62 15.53
CA ALA A 184 -9.98 -13.71 15.81
C ALA A 184 -11.41 -13.37 15.38
N ASN A 185 -12.14 -14.38 14.91
CA ASN A 185 -13.59 -14.34 14.69
C ASN A 185 -14.21 -15.41 15.57
N SER A 186 -15.10 -15.00 16.48
CA SER A 186 -15.93 -15.93 17.25
C SER A 186 -17.19 -16.24 16.44
N LEU A 187 -18.31 -15.58 16.73
CA LEU A 187 -19.57 -15.71 16.01
C LEU A 187 -20.05 -14.34 15.51
N PHE A 188 -21.26 -14.32 14.97
CA PHE A 188 -21.89 -13.10 14.49
C PHE A 188 -22.40 -12.24 15.66
N GLU A 189 -22.92 -12.89 16.68
CA GLU A 189 -23.70 -12.30 17.77
C GLU A 189 -22.90 -11.95 19.04
N ASP A 190 -21.62 -12.33 19.12
CA ASP A 190 -20.82 -12.27 20.36
C ASP A 190 -19.51 -11.47 20.23
N ASN A 191 -19.43 -10.55 19.28
CA ASN A 191 -18.18 -9.83 18.98
C ASN A 191 -17.77 -8.75 20.00
N ALA A 192 -18.72 -8.20 20.77
CA ALA A 192 -18.53 -7.01 21.61
C ALA A 192 -18.50 -7.33 23.11
#